data_AF-A0A3G5T4N7-F1
#
_entry.id   AF-A0A3G5T4N7-F1
#
_cell.length_a   1.000
_cell.length_b   1.000
_cell.length_c   1.000
_cell.angle_alpha   90.00
_cell.angle_beta   90.00
_cell.angle_gamma   90.00
#
_symmetry.space_group_name_H-M   'P 1'
#
loop_
_entity.id
_entity.type
_entity.pdbx_description
1 polymer ?
#
loop_
_entity_poly.entity_id
_entity_poly.type
_entity_poly.pdbx_seq_one_letter_code
_entity_poly.pdbx_strand_id
1 'polypeptide(L)'
;MPWSPSSTRGFVTTHERGSVTPLLEIDDLTITYRSARGEIPAVRGISFGLQPGDSLGLAGESGCGKSTVAAAVLRLLPRGTQVSGRIMLDGEDVLKMSFGTLRVVRWAGASIVFQGAMHSLNPVQRVARQIAEPIVLHEHISASAAEERAVELMTQVGLPTWRARSYPHQLSGGQRQRVMIAMALACSPQLIIADEATTALDVMIQAQVLALIKRLVAERDIALVMISHDLSVLADTCDQLAVMYAGKLVEHGPSHEVFGNAQHPYAQALSAAFPIVGDPDERRNPQGLAGDPPDPAALPTGCSFHPRCPVAMDECTSTTVELRAVRHDWQAACLRVEAEPTQPPAATPSALGVAAGPDARERDARAQERDAGSQERGAGDLRVRATSEDDT
;
A
#
# COMPACT_ATOMS: atom_id res chain seq x y z
N MET A 1 2.99 -3.38 39.48
CA MET A 1 2.30 -4.41 38.68
C MET A 1 2.83 -4.31 37.25
N PRO A 2 3.64 -5.25 36.76
CA PRO A 2 4.09 -5.23 35.38
C PRO A 2 2.97 -5.78 34.49
N TRP A 3 2.56 -4.92 33.55
CA TRP A 3 1.63 -5.11 32.46
C TRP A 3 2.06 -6.29 31.55
N SER A 4 1.14 -7.20 31.25
CA SER A 4 1.34 -8.27 30.26
C SER A 4 1.00 -7.76 28.85
N PRO A 5 1.80 -8.05 27.82
CA PRO A 5 1.43 -7.72 26.45
C PRO A 5 0.22 -8.59 26.03
N SER A 6 -0.88 -7.93 25.69
CA SER A 6 -2.05 -8.55 25.07
C SER A 6 -1.65 -9.13 23.71
N SER A 7 -2.05 -10.38 23.47
CA SER A 7 -1.85 -11.20 22.28
C SER A 7 -1.78 -10.42 20.96
N THR A 8 -0.61 -10.44 20.32
CA THR A 8 -0.44 -10.13 18.90
C THR A 8 -1.27 -11.14 18.11
N ARG A 9 -2.37 -10.69 17.48
CA ARG A 9 -3.04 -11.50 16.45
C ARG A 9 -2.10 -11.54 15.26
N GLY A 10 -1.65 -12.74 14.89
CA GLY A 10 -0.65 -12.93 13.85
C GLY A 10 -1.19 -12.49 12.49
N PHE A 11 -0.51 -11.52 11.89
CA PHE A 11 -0.54 -11.29 10.46
C PHE A 11 0.24 -12.41 9.77
N VAL A 12 -0.29 -12.94 8.68
CA VAL A 12 0.54 -13.73 7.75
C VAL A 12 1.03 -12.75 6.69
N THR A 13 2.26 -12.27 6.88
CA THR A 13 3.02 -11.57 5.85
C THR A 13 3.30 -12.53 4.71
N THR A 14 2.86 -12.18 3.49
CA THR A 14 3.13 -12.95 2.29
C THR A 14 4.54 -12.66 1.77
N HIS A 15 5.25 -13.74 1.44
CA HIS A 15 6.67 -13.87 1.10
C HIS A 15 7.68 -13.87 2.27
N GLU A 16 8.18 -15.08 2.59
CA GLU A 16 9.49 -15.28 3.22
C GLU A 16 10.61 -14.78 2.29
N ARG A 17 10.80 -13.46 2.24
CA ARG A 17 12.10 -12.83 1.95
C ARG A 17 12.43 -12.02 3.20
N GLY A 18 13.50 -12.42 3.88
CA GLY A 18 13.73 -12.17 5.31
C GLY A 18 13.51 -10.73 5.79
N SER A 19 12.85 -10.59 6.95
CA SER A 19 12.86 -9.41 7.84
C SER A 19 12.79 -8.04 7.17
N VAL A 20 12.04 -7.87 6.08
CA VAL A 20 11.80 -6.56 5.49
C VAL A 20 10.63 -5.90 6.23
N THR A 21 10.88 -4.75 6.84
CA THR A 21 9.83 -3.93 7.43
C THR A 21 8.87 -3.50 6.32
N PRO A 22 7.55 -3.73 6.44
CA PRO A 22 6.59 -3.28 5.43
C PRO A 22 6.67 -1.76 5.26
N LEU A 23 6.52 -1.28 4.03
CA LEU A 23 6.49 0.15 3.75
C LEU A 23 5.25 0.79 4.36
N LEU A 24 4.09 0.16 4.21
CA LEU A 24 2.83 0.60 4.81
C LEU A 24 2.26 -0.55 5.64
N GLU A 25 1.92 -0.26 6.89
CA GLU A 25 1.22 -1.20 7.77
C GLU A 25 0.04 -0.48 8.41
N ILE A 26 -1.15 -1.04 8.23
CA ILE A 26 -2.37 -0.60 8.89
C ILE A 26 -2.79 -1.68 9.88
N ASP A 27 -2.99 -1.31 11.13
CA ASP A 27 -3.34 -2.22 12.22
C ASP A 27 -4.54 -1.69 13.02
N ASP A 28 -5.62 -2.47 13.02
CA ASP A 28 -6.91 -2.21 13.67
C ASP A 28 -7.45 -0.78 13.45
N LEU A 29 -7.32 -0.28 12.22
CA LEU A 29 -7.71 1.09 11.88
C LEU A 29 -9.22 1.24 11.94
N THR A 30 -9.67 2.16 12.80
CA THR A 30 -11.07 2.57 12.92
C THR A 30 -11.18 4.07 12.70
N ILE A 31 -12.14 4.47 11.86
CA ILE A 31 -12.38 5.87 11.50
C ILE A 31 -13.87 6.16 11.59
N THR A 32 -14.22 7.12 12.44
CA THR A 32 -15.60 7.53 12.68
C THR A 32 -15.75 9.03 12.42
N TYR A 33 -16.60 9.37 11.46
CA TYR A 33 -16.99 10.75 11.21
C TYR A 33 -18.09 11.18 12.19
N ARG A 34 -18.03 12.44 12.63
CA ARG A 34 -19.12 13.05 13.40
C ARG A 34 -19.97 13.88 12.45
N SER A 35 -21.28 13.62 12.45
CA SER A 35 -22.27 14.39 11.70
C SER A 35 -23.38 14.88 12.62
N ALA A 36 -24.21 15.81 12.14
CA ALA A 36 -25.41 16.24 12.87
C ALA A 36 -26.41 15.09 13.12
N ARG A 37 -26.33 14.01 12.33
CA ARG A 37 -27.20 12.82 12.44
C ARG A 37 -26.61 11.74 13.34
N GLY A 38 -25.45 11.97 13.94
CA GLY A 38 -24.75 11.00 14.78
C GLY A 38 -23.37 10.62 14.25
N GLU A 39 -22.81 9.56 14.84
CA GLU A 39 -21.52 8.99 14.47
C GLU A 39 -21.66 8.04 13.27
N ILE A 40 -20.76 8.19 12.30
CA ILE A 40 -20.74 7.41 11.07
C ILE A 40 -19.42 6.61 11.05
N PRO A 41 -19.43 5.32 11.44
CA PRO A 41 -18.24 4.47 11.43
C PRO A 41 -17.88 4.08 9.99
N ALA A 42 -17.02 4.90 9.35
CA ALA A 42 -16.61 4.71 7.96
C ALA A 42 -15.62 3.57 7.77
N VAL A 43 -14.76 3.31 8.77
CA VAL A 43 -13.81 2.19 8.79
C VAL A 43 -13.87 1.54 10.17
N ARG A 44 -13.91 0.21 10.23
CA ARG A 44 -14.28 -0.57 11.43
C ARG A 44 -13.29 -1.69 11.73
N GLY A 45 -12.04 -1.34 12.00
CA GLY A 45 -10.99 -2.28 12.39
C GLY A 45 -10.39 -3.03 11.21
N ILE A 46 -9.89 -2.28 10.21
CA ILE A 46 -9.19 -2.89 9.08
C ILE A 46 -7.70 -3.03 9.39
N SER A 47 -7.08 -4.08 8.85
CA SER A 47 -5.64 -4.27 8.95
C SER A 47 -5.09 -4.89 7.66
N PHE A 48 -3.99 -4.35 7.15
CA PHE A 48 -3.25 -4.88 5.99
C PHE A 48 -1.84 -4.29 5.95
N GLY A 49 -0.93 -4.96 5.26
CA GLY A 49 0.43 -4.48 5.01
C GLY A 49 0.73 -4.41 3.51
N LEU A 50 1.70 -3.58 3.14
CA LEU A 50 2.22 -3.45 1.79
C LEU A 50 3.75 -3.31 1.84
N GLN A 51 4.45 -4.16 1.10
CA GLN A 51 5.90 -4.10 0.97
C GLN A 51 6.32 -3.03 -0.05
N PRO A 52 7.58 -2.56 -0.01
CA PRO A 52 8.16 -1.82 -1.13
C PRO A 52 8.00 -2.59 -2.45
N GLY A 53 7.69 -1.88 -3.54
CA GLY A 53 7.51 -2.47 -4.87
C GLY A 53 6.22 -3.28 -5.11
N ASP A 54 5.52 -3.69 -4.05
CA ASP A 54 4.27 -4.45 -4.15
C ASP A 54 3.07 -3.54 -4.48
N SER A 55 2.02 -4.15 -5.05
CA SER A 55 0.78 -3.46 -5.39
C SER A 55 -0.47 -4.10 -4.76
N LEU A 56 -1.30 -3.27 -4.11
CA LEU A 56 -2.54 -3.65 -3.45
C LEU A 56 -3.72 -2.92 -4.07
N GLY A 57 -4.69 -3.69 -4.58
CA GLY A 57 -6.00 -3.21 -4.97
C GLY A 57 -6.93 -3.13 -3.77
N LEU A 58 -7.66 -2.03 -3.62
CA LEU A 58 -8.72 -1.86 -2.63
C LEU A 58 -10.06 -1.67 -3.34
N ALA A 59 -10.91 -2.71 -3.28
CA ALA A 59 -12.18 -2.79 -3.98
C ALA A 59 -13.39 -2.59 -3.05
N GLY A 60 -14.53 -2.27 -3.64
CA GLY A 60 -15.83 -2.23 -2.96
C GLY A 60 -16.77 -1.18 -3.53
N GLU A 61 -18.05 -1.26 -3.18
CA GLU A 61 -19.08 -0.29 -3.58
C GLU A 61 -18.76 1.14 -3.05
N SER A 62 -19.41 2.14 -3.63
CA SER A 62 -19.30 3.52 -3.15
C SER A 62 -19.72 3.63 -1.68
N GLY A 63 -18.99 4.42 -0.89
CA GLY A 63 -19.28 4.62 0.53
C GLY A 63 -18.81 3.51 1.49
N CYS A 64 -18.11 2.47 1.02
CA CYS A 64 -17.62 1.40 1.91
C CYS A 64 -16.36 1.75 2.72
N GLY A 65 -15.76 2.93 2.53
CA GLY A 65 -14.63 3.44 3.33
C GLY A 65 -13.28 3.56 2.61
N LYS A 66 -13.17 3.18 1.32
CA LYS A 66 -11.88 3.15 0.58
C LYS A 66 -11.14 4.50 0.57
N SER A 67 -11.81 5.57 0.13
CA SER A 67 -11.23 6.93 0.10
C SER A 67 -10.95 7.46 1.52
N THR A 68 -11.71 7.00 2.53
CA THR A 68 -11.44 7.32 3.94
C THR A 68 -10.12 6.70 4.39
N VAL A 69 -9.83 5.46 4.01
CA VAL A 69 -8.53 4.80 4.26
C VAL A 69 -7.40 5.55 3.55
N ALA A 70 -7.56 5.87 2.27
CA ALA A 70 -6.59 6.64 1.49
C ALA A 70 -6.23 7.98 2.15
N ALA A 71 -7.26 8.73 2.56
CA ALA A 71 -7.08 10.01 3.23
C ALA A 71 -6.43 9.85 4.62
N ALA A 72 -6.67 8.73 5.32
CA ALA A 72 -6.08 8.46 6.62
C ALA A 72 -4.57 8.25 6.55
N VAL A 73 -4.08 7.54 5.53
CA VAL A 73 -2.64 7.25 5.33
C VAL A 73 -1.81 8.54 5.22
N LEU A 74 -2.38 9.62 4.66
CA LEU A 74 -1.72 10.92 4.58
C LEU A 74 -2.24 11.94 5.63
N ARG A 75 -3.05 11.49 6.60
CA ARG A 75 -3.68 12.31 7.65
C ARG A 75 -4.46 13.51 7.09
N LEU A 76 -5.18 13.30 5.99
CA LEU A 76 -5.98 14.30 5.26
C LEU A 76 -7.46 14.31 5.68
N LEU A 77 -7.82 13.54 6.70
CA LEU A 77 -9.19 13.46 7.21
C LEU A 77 -9.67 14.83 7.76
N PRO A 78 -10.97 15.16 7.63
CA PRO A 78 -11.58 16.34 8.22
C PRO A 78 -11.32 16.46 9.73
N ARG A 79 -11.25 17.69 10.23
CA ARG A 79 -11.13 17.95 11.67
C ARG A 79 -12.31 17.37 12.42
N GLY A 80 -12.05 16.82 13.61
CA GLY A 80 -13.08 16.21 14.46
C GLY A 80 -13.42 14.76 14.10
N THR A 81 -12.79 14.19 13.07
CA THR A 81 -12.84 12.74 12.79
C THR A 81 -12.14 11.99 13.92
N GLN A 82 -12.79 10.96 14.46
CA GLN A 82 -12.17 10.07 15.44
C GLN A 82 -11.39 8.99 14.68
N VAL A 83 -10.12 8.79 15.04
CA VAL A 83 -9.24 7.79 14.43
C VAL A 83 -8.55 7.01 15.54
N SER A 84 -8.61 5.69 15.47
CA SER A 84 -7.88 4.76 16.35
C SER A 84 -7.24 3.63 15.54
N GLY A 85 -6.36 2.85 16.17
CA GLY A 85 -5.49 1.89 15.49
C GLY A 85 -4.12 2.50 15.20
N ARG A 86 -3.39 1.92 14.25
CA ARG A 86 -2.05 2.38 13.85
C ARG A 86 -1.93 2.43 12.33
N ILE A 87 -1.20 3.42 11.85
CA ILE A 87 -0.79 3.55 10.45
C ILE A 87 0.71 3.78 10.48
N MET A 88 1.49 2.75 10.17
CA MET A 88 2.94 2.83 10.04
C MET A 88 3.29 3.08 8.59
N LEU A 89 4.13 4.09 8.33
CA LEU A 89 4.70 4.34 7.02
C LEU A 89 6.22 4.44 7.19
N ASP A 90 6.96 3.58 6.49
CA ASP A 90 8.43 3.45 6.60
C ASP A 90 8.90 3.34 8.07
N GLY A 91 8.18 2.52 8.85
CA GLY A 91 8.47 2.30 10.28
C GLY A 91 8.01 3.40 11.24
N GLU A 92 7.43 4.51 10.76
CA GLU A 92 6.93 5.60 11.61
C GLU A 92 5.40 5.68 11.69
N ASP A 93 4.86 5.89 12.89
CA ASP A 93 3.40 6.02 13.11
C ASP A 93 2.89 7.40 12.66
N VAL A 94 2.17 7.43 11.53
CA VAL A 94 1.61 8.63 10.90
C VAL A 94 0.70 9.42 11.84
N LEU A 95 -0.03 8.74 12.73
CA LEU A 95 -0.96 9.41 13.65
C LEU A 95 -0.21 10.19 14.74
N LYS A 96 1.03 9.79 15.04
CA LYS A 96 1.89 10.41 16.06
C LYS A 96 2.92 11.39 15.49
N MET A 97 3.08 11.44 14.18
CA MET A 97 4.03 12.36 13.53
C MET A 97 3.78 13.82 13.89
N SER A 98 4.89 14.55 14.06
CA SER A 98 4.89 16.01 14.12
C SER A 98 4.42 16.58 12.77
N PHE A 99 3.93 17.82 12.76
CA PHE A 99 3.53 18.47 11.50
C PHE A 99 4.71 18.64 10.53
N GLY A 100 5.93 18.81 11.04
CA GLY A 100 7.15 18.90 10.22
C GLY A 100 7.45 17.59 9.50
N THR A 101 7.45 16.47 10.22
CA THR A 101 7.64 15.12 9.68
C THR A 101 6.56 14.78 8.66
N LEU A 102 5.30 15.04 9.01
CA LEU A 102 4.15 14.78 8.13
C LEU A 102 4.24 15.56 6.82
N ARG A 103 4.80 16.79 6.85
CA ARG A 103 5.05 17.57 5.64
C ARG A 103 6.08 16.88 4.73
N VAL A 104 7.12 16.27 5.28
CA VAL A 104 8.11 15.52 4.48
C VAL A 104 7.46 14.27 3.87
N VAL A 105 6.73 13.51 4.69
CA VAL A 105 6.02 12.29 4.27
C VAL A 105 5.05 12.54 3.12
N ARG A 106 4.23 13.59 3.20
CA ARG A 106 3.20 13.89 2.17
C ARG A 106 3.72 14.24 0.78
N TRP A 107 5.02 14.50 0.65
CA TRP A 107 5.61 14.95 -0.60
C TRP A 107 6.70 14.02 -1.11
N ALA A 108 7.58 13.52 -0.23
CA ALA A 108 8.68 12.63 -0.60
C ALA A 108 8.46 11.16 -0.19
N GLY A 109 7.64 10.89 0.82
CA GLY A 109 7.35 9.53 1.27
C GLY A 109 6.21 8.90 0.49
N ALA A 110 5.07 9.58 0.44
CA ALA A 110 3.84 9.08 -0.15
C ALA A 110 3.11 10.18 -0.92
N SER A 111 2.56 9.81 -2.08
CA SER A 111 1.75 10.69 -2.93
C SER A 111 0.34 10.12 -3.12
N ILE A 112 -0.61 11.00 -3.43
CA ILE A 112 -2.00 10.61 -3.69
C ILE A 112 -2.49 11.23 -4.98
N VAL A 113 -3.11 10.41 -5.82
CA VAL A 113 -3.85 10.82 -7.02
C VAL A 113 -5.33 10.67 -6.72
N PHE A 114 -6.00 11.79 -6.42
CA PHE A 114 -7.41 11.80 -6.02
C PHE A 114 -8.38 11.53 -7.17
N GLN A 115 -9.57 11.08 -6.81
CA GLN A 115 -10.73 11.01 -7.70
C GLN A 115 -11.02 12.41 -8.28
N GLY A 116 -11.29 12.49 -9.58
CA GLY A 116 -11.60 13.77 -10.22
C GLY A 116 -10.44 14.76 -10.24
N ALA A 117 -9.19 14.29 -10.14
CA ALA A 117 -7.97 15.11 -10.19
C ALA A 117 -7.85 16.01 -11.44
N MET A 118 -8.67 15.75 -12.46
CA MET A 118 -8.99 16.66 -13.56
C MET A 118 -9.30 18.11 -13.13
N HIS A 119 -9.83 18.30 -11.92
CA HIS A 119 -10.13 19.60 -11.32
C HIS A 119 -9.04 20.13 -10.38
N SER A 120 -8.02 19.33 -10.04
CA SER A 120 -6.96 19.72 -9.11
C SER A 120 -5.90 20.61 -9.75
N LEU A 121 -5.80 20.61 -11.08
CA LEU A 121 -4.89 21.50 -11.81
C LEU A 121 -5.39 22.94 -11.77
N ASN A 122 -4.51 23.87 -11.40
CA ASN A 122 -4.79 25.30 -11.43
C ASN A 122 -4.95 25.76 -12.90
N PRO A 123 -6.14 26.22 -13.32
CA PRO A 123 -6.45 26.48 -14.73
C PRO A 123 -5.70 27.70 -15.30
N VAL A 124 -5.16 28.58 -14.45
CA VAL A 124 -4.42 29.78 -14.84
C VAL A 124 -2.91 29.62 -14.75
N GLN A 125 -2.41 28.42 -14.40
CA GLN A 125 -0.99 28.10 -14.38
C GLN A 125 -0.64 27.12 -15.50
N ARG A 126 0.59 27.21 -16.02
CA ARG A 126 1.10 26.24 -16.99
C ARG A 126 1.36 24.90 -16.33
N VAL A 127 1.20 23.82 -17.08
CA VAL A 127 1.31 22.46 -16.52
C VAL A 127 2.72 22.12 -16.04
N ALA A 128 3.77 22.48 -16.78
CA ALA A 128 5.14 22.21 -16.34
C ALA A 128 5.49 22.96 -15.04
N ARG A 129 4.98 24.19 -14.87
CA ARG A 129 5.17 24.95 -13.64
C ARG A 129 4.53 24.28 -12.43
N GLN A 130 3.34 23.69 -12.60
CA GLN A 130 2.64 22.97 -11.53
C GLN A 130 3.37 21.69 -11.13
N ILE A 131 3.98 20.99 -12.09
CA ILE A 131 4.84 19.82 -11.80
C ILE A 131 6.17 20.25 -11.14
N ALA A 132 6.75 21.37 -11.57
CA ALA A 132 8.02 21.87 -11.05
C ALA A 132 7.90 22.49 -9.65
N GLU A 133 6.76 23.08 -9.29
CA GLU A 133 6.52 23.72 -8.00
C GLU A 133 6.88 22.85 -6.79
N PRO A 134 6.41 21.60 -6.66
CA PRO A 134 6.81 20.74 -5.54
C PRO A 134 8.33 20.45 -5.54
N ILE A 135 8.94 20.28 -6.71
CA ILE A 135 10.39 20.03 -6.82
C ILE A 135 11.20 21.22 -6.29
N VAL A 136 10.82 22.45 -6.67
CA VAL A 136 11.46 23.68 -6.17
C VAL A 136 11.33 23.81 -4.66
N LEU A 137 10.14 23.52 -4.14
CA LEU A 137 9.84 23.67 -2.70
C LEU A 137 10.57 22.66 -1.82
N HIS A 138 10.90 21.48 -2.35
CA HIS A 138 11.34 20.34 -1.55
C HIS A 138 12.75 19.84 -1.85
N GLU A 139 13.29 20.05 -3.05
CA GLU A 139 14.61 19.52 -3.44
C GLU A 139 15.72 20.57 -3.49
N HIS A 140 15.44 21.82 -3.13
CA HIS A 140 16.41 22.93 -3.09
C HIS A 140 17.19 23.15 -4.40
N ILE A 141 16.59 22.80 -5.55
CA ILE A 141 17.16 23.04 -6.88
C ILE A 141 16.63 24.33 -7.51
N SER A 142 17.31 24.82 -8.54
CA SER A 142 16.89 26.03 -9.26
C SER A 142 15.56 25.81 -9.99
N ALA A 143 14.78 26.89 -10.18
CA ALA A 143 13.53 26.82 -10.93
C ALA A 143 13.72 26.30 -12.38
N SER A 144 14.86 26.60 -13.01
CA SER A 144 15.19 26.09 -14.35
C SER A 144 15.39 24.57 -14.34
N ALA A 145 16.17 24.06 -13.38
CA ALA A 145 16.41 22.63 -13.24
C ALA A 145 15.11 21.87 -12.89
N ALA A 146 14.24 22.46 -12.06
CA ALA A 146 12.94 21.89 -11.76
C ALA A 146 12.00 21.86 -12.97
N GLU A 147 12.04 22.88 -13.84
CA GLU A 147 11.25 22.89 -15.08
C GLU A 147 11.77 21.85 -16.08
N GLU A 148 13.09 21.66 -16.19
CA GLU A 148 13.69 20.58 -16.99
C GLU A 148 13.23 19.19 -16.52
N ARG A 149 13.32 18.93 -15.21
CA ARG A 149 12.82 17.67 -14.63
C ARG A 149 11.31 17.50 -14.78
N ALA A 150 10.53 18.57 -14.71
CA ALA A 150 9.10 18.52 -14.99
C ALA A 150 8.83 18.09 -16.45
N VAL A 151 9.61 18.57 -17.42
CA VAL A 151 9.49 18.17 -18.84
C VAL A 151 9.90 16.71 -19.04
N GLU A 152 10.92 16.23 -18.32
CA GLU A 152 11.31 14.81 -18.33
C GLU A 152 10.18 13.92 -17.78
N LEU A 153 9.59 14.30 -16.65
CA LEU A 153 8.44 13.59 -16.06
C LEU A 153 7.24 13.60 -17.01
N MET A 154 6.95 14.72 -17.67
CA MET A 154 5.92 14.79 -18.72
C MET A 154 6.21 13.81 -19.85
N THR A 155 7.47 13.68 -20.27
CA THR A 155 7.87 12.74 -21.33
C THR A 155 7.68 11.29 -20.89
N GLN A 156 8.02 10.96 -19.63
CA GLN A 156 7.83 9.61 -19.06
C GLN A 156 6.36 9.18 -19.02
N VAL A 157 5.44 10.12 -18.75
CA VAL A 157 4.00 9.88 -18.82
C VAL A 157 3.43 9.95 -20.24
N GLY A 158 4.29 10.06 -21.26
CA GLY A 158 3.93 10.08 -22.67
C GLY A 158 3.26 11.39 -23.13
N LEU A 159 3.54 12.51 -22.47
CA LEU A 159 3.16 13.84 -22.94
C LEU A 159 4.32 14.45 -23.73
N PRO A 160 4.07 14.99 -24.93
CA PRO A 160 5.13 15.59 -25.71
C PRO A 160 5.59 16.91 -25.07
N THR A 161 6.89 17.19 -25.15
CA THR A 161 7.54 18.33 -24.46
C THR A 161 6.92 19.69 -24.79
N TRP A 162 6.41 19.89 -26.01
CA TRP A 162 5.74 21.14 -26.41
C TRP A 162 4.46 21.43 -25.60
N ARG A 163 3.87 20.43 -24.93
CA ARG A 163 2.74 20.60 -24.01
C ARG A 163 3.14 21.21 -22.65
N ALA A 164 4.44 21.31 -22.34
CA ALA A 164 4.92 21.91 -21.09
C ALA A 164 4.37 23.32 -20.84
N ARG A 165 4.21 24.09 -21.93
CA ARG A 165 3.69 25.46 -21.89
C ARG A 165 2.17 25.55 -21.97
N SER A 166 1.47 24.42 -22.10
CA SER A 166 0.02 24.38 -22.12
C SER A 166 -0.57 24.69 -20.75
N TYR A 167 -1.79 25.23 -20.76
CA TYR A 167 -2.66 25.34 -19.61
C TYR A 167 -3.57 24.10 -19.51
N PRO A 168 -4.11 23.76 -18.33
CA PRO A 168 -4.97 22.58 -18.17
C PRO A 168 -6.16 22.55 -19.14
N HIS A 169 -6.80 23.70 -19.39
CA HIS A 169 -7.94 23.80 -20.30
C HIS A 169 -7.59 23.49 -21.78
N GLN A 170 -6.31 23.43 -22.13
CA GLN A 170 -5.82 23.06 -23.47
C GLN A 170 -5.52 21.57 -23.61
N LEU A 171 -5.65 20.79 -22.53
CA LEU A 171 -5.40 19.36 -22.47
C LEU A 171 -6.70 18.55 -22.45
N SER A 172 -6.66 17.38 -23.09
CA SER A 172 -7.70 16.35 -22.98
C SER A 172 -7.76 15.72 -21.58
N GLY A 173 -8.81 14.92 -21.33
CA GLY A 173 -8.98 14.08 -20.14
C GLY A 173 -7.72 13.31 -19.75
N GLY A 174 -7.32 12.38 -20.63
CA GLY A 174 -6.14 11.56 -20.42
C GLY A 174 -4.84 12.36 -20.27
N GLN A 175 -4.70 13.49 -20.97
CA GLN A 175 -3.52 14.32 -20.85
C GLN A 175 -3.42 14.99 -19.48
N ARG A 176 -4.52 15.50 -18.93
CA ARG A 176 -4.55 16.04 -17.56
C ARG A 176 -4.28 14.95 -16.52
N GLN A 177 -4.81 13.74 -16.73
CA GLN A 177 -4.49 12.62 -15.84
C GLN A 177 -2.99 12.28 -15.85
N ARG A 178 -2.37 12.24 -17.04
CA ARG A 178 -0.91 12.04 -17.15
C ARG A 178 -0.12 13.15 -16.47
N VAL A 179 -0.55 14.42 -16.57
CA VAL A 179 0.05 15.52 -15.80
C VAL A 179 -0.06 15.28 -14.29
N MET A 180 -1.21 14.81 -13.80
CA MET A 180 -1.40 14.49 -12.38
C MET A 180 -0.50 13.36 -11.90
N ILE A 181 -0.31 12.32 -12.72
CA ILE A 181 0.62 11.22 -12.44
C ILE A 181 2.07 11.74 -12.40
N ALA A 182 2.46 12.57 -13.38
CA ALA A 182 3.78 13.20 -13.38
C ALA A 182 4.02 14.06 -12.12
N MET A 183 3.00 14.77 -11.66
CA MET A 183 3.06 15.56 -10.44
C MET A 183 3.16 14.68 -9.18
N ALA A 184 2.45 13.56 -9.12
CA ALA A 184 2.56 12.59 -8.02
C ALA A 184 3.97 11.99 -7.92
N LEU A 185 4.65 11.82 -9.06
CA LEU A 185 6.02 11.28 -9.16
C LEU A 185 7.11 12.33 -8.97
N ALA A 186 6.77 13.61 -8.89
CA ALA A 186 7.72 14.71 -9.02
C ALA A 186 8.86 14.63 -8.00
N CYS A 187 8.52 14.29 -6.76
CA CYS A 187 9.44 14.18 -5.62
C CYS A 187 9.83 12.74 -5.29
N SER A 188 9.73 11.81 -6.26
CA SER A 188 10.16 10.40 -6.12
C SER A 188 9.58 9.69 -4.88
N PRO A 189 8.23 9.58 -4.77
CA PRO A 189 7.60 8.94 -3.62
C PRO A 189 7.91 7.44 -3.54
N GLN A 190 7.92 6.89 -2.33
CA GLN A 190 8.00 5.45 -2.09
C GLN A 190 6.63 4.77 -2.17
N LEU A 191 5.55 5.51 -1.93
CA LEU A 191 4.16 5.02 -1.99
C LEU A 191 3.31 5.92 -2.90
N ILE A 192 2.51 5.32 -3.78
CA ILE A 192 1.45 6.00 -4.54
C ILE A 192 0.10 5.44 -4.12
N ILE A 193 -0.83 6.32 -3.76
CA ILE A 193 -2.24 5.99 -3.54
C ILE A 193 -3.05 6.53 -4.71
N ALA A 194 -3.58 5.66 -5.55
CA ALA A 194 -4.41 6.03 -6.70
C ALA A 194 -5.89 5.82 -6.35
N ASP A 195 -6.60 6.89 -5.98
CA ASP A 195 -8.02 6.84 -5.61
C ASP A 195 -8.91 7.09 -6.81
N GLU A 196 -9.46 6.02 -7.40
CA GLU A 196 -10.32 6.09 -8.59
C GLU A 196 -9.67 6.89 -9.75
N ALA A 197 -8.34 6.79 -9.87
CA ALA A 197 -7.52 7.64 -10.73
C ALA A 197 -7.82 7.49 -12.23
N THR A 198 -8.49 6.44 -12.66
CA THR A 198 -8.88 6.23 -14.06
C THR A 198 -10.37 6.42 -14.32
N THR A 199 -11.13 6.79 -13.30
CA THR A 199 -12.56 7.08 -13.47
C THR A 199 -12.74 8.32 -14.35
N ALA A 200 -13.79 8.32 -15.18
CA ALA A 200 -14.08 9.36 -16.18
C ALA A 200 -13.11 9.46 -17.38
N LEU A 201 -12.24 8.47 -17.61
CA LEU A 201 -11.48 8.32 -18.85
C LEU A 201 -12.18 7.34 -19.80
N ASP A 202 -11.96 7.50 -21.10
CA ASP A 202 -12.36 6.47 -22.06
C ASP A 202 -11.51 5.19 -21.87
N VAL A 203 -12.06 4.04 -22.25
CA VAL A 203 -11.46 2.71 -22.02
C VAL A 203 -10.05 2.60 -22.59
N MET A 204 -9.80 3.20 -23.76
CA MET A 204 -8.48 3.14 -24.40
C MET A 204 -7.44 3.96 -23.63
N ILE A 205 -7.81 5.17 -23.20
CA ILE A 205 -6.95 6.02 -22.38
C ILE A 205 -6.74 5.43 -20.98
N GLN A 206 -7.77 4.86 -20.37
CA GLN A 206 -7.66 4.15 -19.09
C GLN A 206 -6.59 3.06 -19.17
N ALA A 207 -6.67 2.16 -20.15
CA ALA A 207 -5.69 1.08 -20.32
C ALA A 207 -4.25 1.63 -20.48
N GLN A 208 -4.08 2.71 -21.24
CA GLN A 208 -2.76 3.37 -21.39
C GLN A 208 -2.25 3.97 -20.07
N VAL A 209 -3.14 4.55 -19.26
CA VAL A 209 -2.77 5.14 -17.96
C VAL A 209 -2.41 4.05 -16.94
N LEU A 210 -3.15 2.95 -16.91
CA LEU A 210 -2.84 1.81 -16.03
C LEU A 210 -1.50 1.17 -16.39
N ALA A 211 -1.26 0.92 -17.68
CA ALA A 211 0.01 0.40 -18.16
C ALA A 211 1.19 1.33 -17.83
N LEU A 212 0.96 2.65 -17.89
CA LEU A 212 1.94 3.65 -17.46
C LEU A 212 2.24 3.54 -15.96
N ILE A 213 1.21 3.50 -15.10
CA ILE A 213 1.39 3.38 -13.65
C ILE A 213 2.13 2.09 -13.30
N LYS A 214 1.69 0.95 -13.85
CA LYS A 214 2.32 -0.36 -13.63
C LYS A 214 3.80 -0.38 -14.01
N ARG A 215 4.13 0.20 -15.17
CA ARG A 215 5.53 0.34 -15.61
C ARG A 215 6.34 1.20 -14.63
N LEU A 216 5.82 2.36 -14.23
CA LEU A 216 6.53 3.28 -13.35
C LEU A 216 6.74 2.71 -11.94
N VAL A 217 5.76 1.98 -11.43
CA VAL A 217 5.84 1.24 -10.16
C VAL A 217 6.97 0.20 -10.23
N ALA A 218 7.00 -0.61 -11.29
CA ALA A 218 8.02 -1.64 -11.48
C ALA A 218 9.43 -1.06 -11.71
N GLU A 219 9.56 0.02 -12.49
CA GLU A 219 10.86 0.64 -12.81
C GLU A 219 11.50 1.36 -11.60
N ARG A 220 10.68 1.79 -10.64
CA ARG A 220 11.13 2.66 -9.52
C ARG A 220 10.98 2.02 -8.14
N ASP A 221 10.56 0.76 -8.07
CA ASP A 221 10.33 0.02 -6.82
C ASP A 221 9.35 0.75 -5.86
N ILE A 222 8.31 1.36 -6.44
CA ILE A 222 7.33 2.18 -5.71
C ILE A 222 6.16 1.30 -5.31
N ALA A 223 5.77 1.30 -4.04
CA ALA A 223 4.56 0.61 -3.61
C ALA A 223 3.29 1.31 -4.13
N LEU A 224 2.28 0.53 -4.51
CA LEU A 224 1.02 1.06 -5.07
C LEU A 224 -0.18 0.60 -4.25
N VAL A 225 -0.99 1.54 -3.77
CA VAL A 225 -2.37 1.27 -3.34
C VAL A 225 -3.30 1.82 -4.41
N MET A 226 -4.02 0.94 -5.11
CA MET A 226 -4.96 1.32 -6.14
C MET A 226 -6.40 1.08 -5.67
N ILE A 227 -7.21 2.13 -5.64
CA ILE A 227 -8.61 2.06 -5.24
C ILE A 227 -9.49 2.15 -6.48
N SER A 228 -10.40 1.20 -6.63
CA SER A 228 -11.37 1.16 -7.71
C SER A 228 -12.63 0.43 -7.25
N HIS A 229 -13.73 0.61 -7.97
CA HIS A 229 -14.89 -0.26 -7.85
C HIS A 229 -14.87 -1.39 -8.90
N ASP A 230 -13.95 -1.35 -9.85
CA ASP A 230 -13.77 -2.36 -10.90
C ASP A 230 -12.69 -3.37 -10.49
N LEU A 231 -13.13 -4.58 -10.13
CA LEU A 231 -12.23 -5.67 -9.72
C LEU A 231 -11.38 -6.18 -10.88
N SER A 232 -11.86 -6.11 -12.13
CA SER A 232 -11.10 -6.58 -13.29
C SER A 232 -9.87 -5.72 -13.53
N VAL A 233 -10.00 -4.40 -13.36
CA VAL A 233 -8.90 -3.45 -13.45
C VAL A 233 -7.88 -3.68 -12.34
N LEU A 234 -8.34 -3.93 -11.10
CA LEU A 234 -7.45 -4.20 -9.98
C LEU A 234 -6.74 -5.55 -10.14
N ALA A 235 -7.43 -6.56 -10.68
CA ALA A 235 -6.85 -7.89 -10.93
C ALA A 235 -5.73 -7.86 -11.99
N ASP A 236 -5.83 -6.99 -12.99
CA ASP A 236 -4.79 -6.80 -14.00
C ASP A 236 -3.62 -5.93 -13.50
N THR A 237 -3.90 -4.98 -12.61
CA THR A 237 -2.93 -3.94 -12.22
C THR A 237 -2.20 -4.25 -10.91
N CYS A 238 -2.81 -5.00 -9.99
CA CYS A 238 -2.31 -5.22 -8.63
C CYS A 238 -1.94 -6.67 -8.35
N ASP A 239 -1.01 -6.91 -7.44
CA ASP A 239 -0.57 -8.24 -7.00
C ASP A 239 -1.53 -8.86 -5.97
N GLN A 240 -2.01 -8.02 -5.05
CA GLN A 240 -3.00 -8.37 -4.02
C GLN A 240 -4.29 -7.56 -4.20
N LEU A 241 -5.41 -8.11 -3.73
CA LEU A 241 -6.72 -7.47 -3.74
C LEU A 241 -7.39 -7.61 -2.37
N ALA A 242 -7.76 -6.47 -1.80
CA ALA A 242 -8.55 -6.34 -0.58
C ALA A 242 -9.94 -5.80 -0.91
N VAL A 243 -10.99 -6.55 -0.55
CA VAL A 243 -12.38 -6.16 -0.80
C VAL A 243 -12.98 -5.59 0.49
N MET A 244 -13.48 -4.36 0.42
CA MET A 244 -14.14 -3.65 1.51
C MET A 244 -15.66 -3.68 1.37
N TYR A 245 -16.34 -3.96 2.48
CA TYR A 245 -17.78 -3.82 2.60
C TYR A 245 -18.16 -3.21 3.95
N ALA A 246 -19.01 -2.18 3.93
CA ALA A 246 -19.49 -1.48 5.12
C ALA A 246 -18.37 -1.17 6.14
N GLY A 247 -17.24 -0.61 5.70
CA GLY A 247 -16.13 -0.24 6.57
C GLY A 247 -15.23 -1.38 7.06
N LYS A 248 -15.44 -2.62 6.62
CA LYS A 248 -14.57 -3.78 6.95
C LYS A 248 -13.95 -4.39 5.71
N LEU A 249 -12.78 -5.01 5.88
CA LEU A 249 -12.26 -5.97 4.90
C LEU A 249 -13.07 -7.27 5.00
N VAL A 250 -13.63 -7.71 3.88
CA VAL A 250 -14.38 -8.96 3.80
C VAL A 250 -13.61 -10.06 3.08
N GLU A 251 -12.61 -9.70 2.28
CA GLU A 251 -11.74 -10.65 1.60
C GLU A 251 -10.40 -9.97 1.27
N HIS A 252 -9.29 -10.70 1.37
CA HIS A 252 -7.95 -10.22 1.07
C HIS A 252 -7.08 -11.39 0.58
N GLY A 253 -6.46 -11.27 -0.58
CA GLY A 253 -5.56 -12.28 -1.13
C GLY A 253 -5.08 -11.94 -2.55
N PRO A 254 -4.46 -12.88 -3.29
CA PRO A 254 -3.93 -12.62 -4.62
C PRO A 254 -5.02 -12.15 -5.58
N SER A 255 -4.75 -11.09 -6.34
CA SER A 255 -5.81 -10.37 -7.07
C SER A 255 -6.55 -11.24 -8.08
N HIS A 256 -5.81 -12.10 -8.80
CA HIS A 256 -6.38 -12.99 -9.80
C HIS A 256 -7.29 -14.07 -9.18
N GLU A 257 -6.97 -14.53 -7.97
CA GLU A 257 -7.76 -15.54 -7.27
C GLU A 257 -8.99 -14.94 -6.60
N VAL A 258 -8.83 -13.79 -5.95
CA VAL A 258 -9.98 -13.05 -5.40
C VAL A 258 -10.94 -12.66 -6.53
N PHE A 259 -10.43 -12.26 -7.69
CA PHE A 259 -11.29 -11.95 -8.84
C PHE A 259 -11.99 -13.20 -9.39
N GLY A 260 -11.26 -14.29 -9.67
CA GLY A 260 -11.82 -15.46 -10.35
C GLY A 260 -12.51 -16.49 -9.45
N ASN A 261 -12.18 -16.53 -8.16
CA ASN A 261 -12.62 -17.56 -7.22
C ASN A 261 -12.84 -16.99 -5.80
N ALA A 262 -13.36 -15.76 -5.69
CA ALA A 262 -13.73 -15.14 -4.42
C ALA A 262 -14.44 -16.11 -3.48
N GLN A 263 -14.10 -16.09 -2.19
CA GLN A 263 -14.71 -16.92 -1.16
C GLN A 263 -15.86 -16.21 -0.44
N HIS A 264 -15.82 -14.88 -0.36
CA HIS A 264 -16.89 -14.10 0.23
C HIS A 264 -18.00 -13.85 -0.80
N PRO A 265 -19.29 -14.13 -0.50
CA PRO A 265 -20.39 -13.97 -1.47
C PRO A 265 -20.54 -12.55 -2.04
N TYR A 266 -20.15 -11.52 -1.29
CA TYR A 266 -20.06 -10.15 -1.80
C TYR A 266 -18.99 -9.97 -2.88
N ALA A 267 -17.78 -10.50 -2.67
CA ALA A 267 -16.71 -10.40 -3.65
C ALA A 267 -17.04 -11.22 -4.91
N GLN A 268 -17.66 -12.40 -4.75
CA GLN A 268 -18.22 -13.17 -5.86
C GLN A 268 -19.22 -12.35 -6.68
N ALA A 269 -20.14 -11.65 -6.00
CA ALA A 269 -21.13 -10.80 -6.68
C ALA A 269 -20.49 -9.61 -7.41
N LEU A 270 -19.44 -9.00 -6.84
CA LEU A 270 -18.70 -7.93 -7.52
C LEU A 270 -17.96 -8.43 -8.75
N SER A 271 -17.32 -9.60 -8.68
CA SER A 271 -16.66 -10.21 -9.84
C SER A 271 -17.66 -10.60 -10.94
N ALA A 272 -18.79 -11.21 -10.56
CA ALA A 272 -19.83 -11.64 -11.49
C ALA A 272 -20.62 -10.48 -12.13
N ALA A 273 -20.52 -9.26 -11.59
CA ALA A 273 -21.14 -8.08 -12.18
C ALA A 273 -20.50 -7.67 -13.52
N PHE A 274 -19.29 -8.16 -13.81
CA PHE A 274 -18.59 -7.93 -15.07
C PHE A 274 -18.78 -9.12 -16.01
N PRO A 275 -19.49 -8.94 -17.13
CA PRO A 275 -19.73 -10.04 -18.05
C PRO A 275 -18.44 -10.46 -18.77
N ILE A 276 -18.29 -11.77 -18.97
CA ILE A 276 -17.27 -12.38 -19.83
C ILE A 276 -17.59 -12.01 -21.28
N VAL A 277 -16.75 -11.14 -21.84
CA VAL A 277 -16.90 -10.67 -23.22
C VAL A 277 -16.78 -11.84 -24.18
N GLY A 278 -17.87 -12.15 -24.88
CA GLY A 278 -17.94 -13.22 -25.87
C GLY A 278 -18.80 -14.40 -25.44
N ASP A 279 -19.21 -14.47 -24.17
CA ASP A 279 -20.16 -15.47 -23.69
C ASP A 279 -21.60 -15.10 -24.10
N PRO A 280 -22.30 -15.91 -24.92
CA PRO A 280 -23.68 -15.67 -25.29
C PRO A 280 -24.67 -15.71 -24.11
N ASP A 281 -24.38 -16.50 -23.08
CA ASP A 281 -25.28 -16.74 -21.95
C ASP A 281 -25.27 -15.55 -20.98
N GLU A 282 -24.11 -14.93 -20.76
CA GLU A 282 -23.99 -13.73 -19.93
C GLU A 282 -24.54 -12.48 -20.61
N ARG A 283 -24.55 -12.45 -21.95
CA ARG A 283 -25.08 -11.32 -22.75
C ARG A 283 -26.55 -11.00 -22.49
N ARG A 284 -27.31 -11.95 -21.93
CA ARG A 284 -28.74 -11.84 -21.66
C ARG A 284 -29.09 -11.88 -20.16
N ASN A 285 -28.11 -12.03 -19.28
CA ASN A 285 -28.36 -12.22 -17.85
C ASN A 285 -27.31 -11.51 -16.98
N PRO A 286 -27.26 -10.16 -16.98
CA PRO A 286 -26.36 -9.44 -16.10
C PRO A 286 -26.71 -9.76 -14.64
N GLN A 287 -25.77 -10.38 -13.92
CA GLN A 287 -25.89 -10.70 -12.51
C GLN A 287 -25.67 -9.42 -11.71
N GLY A 288 -26.72 -8.86 -11.13
CA GLY A 288 -26.65 -7.71 -10.23
C GLY A 288 -26.75 -8.15 -8.77
N LEU A 289 -26.04 -7.45 -7.89
CA LEU A 289 -26.24 -7.61 -6.46
C LEU A 289 -27.53 -6.90 -6.02
N ALA A 290 -28.46 -7.64 -5.43
CA ALA A 290 -29.74 -7.09 -5.00
C ALA A 290 -29.64 -6.19 -3.75
N GLY A 291 -30.52 -5.19 -3.68
CA GLY A 291 -30.66 -4.28 -2.55
C GLY A 291 -29.57 -3.21 -2.45
N ASP A 292 -29.85 -2.19 -1.63
CA ASP A 292 -28.91 -1.09 -1.37
C ASP A 292 -27.90 -1.45 -0.28
N PRO A 293 -26.66 -0.90 -0.32
CA PRO A 293 -25.72 -1.00 0.78
C PRO A 293 -26.33 -0.48 2.09
N PRO A 294 -25.98 -1.07 3.25
CA PRO A 294 -26.52 -0.64 4.53
C PRO A 294 -26.07 0.79 4.84
N ASP A 295 -26.93 1.54 5.53
CA ASP A 295 -26.55 2.84 6.09
C ASP A 295 -25.39 2.63 7.08
N PRO A 296 -24.22 3.27 6.87
CA PRO A 296 -23.11 3.14 7.80
C PRO A 296 -23.45 3.57 9.24
N ALA A 297 -24.46 4.42 9.45
CA ALA A 297 -24.94 4.81 10.77
C ALA A 297 -25.89 3.76 11.42
N ALA A 298 -26.44 2.83 10.64
CA ALA A 298 -27.42 1.84 11.08
C ALA A 298 -27.09 0.45 10.52
N LEU A 299 -25.93 -0.08 10.92
CA LEU A 299 -25.42 -1.34 10.41
C LEU A 299 -26.20 -2.55 10.96
N PRO A 300 -26.44 -3.58 10.13
CA PRO A 300 -27.07 -4.81 10.58
C PRO A 300 -26.16 -5.59 11.55
N THR A 301 -26.78 -6.39 12.42
CA THR A 301 -26.07 -7.25 13.38
C THR A 301 -25.34 -8.41 12.68
N GLY A 302 -24.38 -9.01 13.36
CA GLY A 302 -23.60 -10.14 12.84
C GLY A 302 -22.78 -9.78 11.59
N CYS A 303 -22.91 -10.59 10.54
CA CYS A 303 -22.30 -10.34 9.23
C CYS A 303 -23.01 -9.16 8.57
N SER A 304 -22.28 -8.08 8.29
CA SER A 304 -22.91 -6.87 7.72
C SER A 304 -23.54 -7.08 6.33
N PHE A 305 -23.13 -8.14 5.62
CA PHE A 305 -23.64 -8.48 4.28
C PHE A 305 -24.86 -9.42 4.31
N HIS A 306 -25.21 -10.01 5.46
CA HIS A 306 -26.29 -11.00 5.52
C HIS A 306 -27.65 -10.55 4.92
N PRO A 307 -28.08 -9.27 4.98
CA PRO A 307 -29.36 -8.87 4.40
C PRO A 307 -29.39 -8.92 2.86
N ARG A 308 -28.23 -8.91 2.20
CA ARG A 308 -28.07 -8.95 0.74
C ARG A 308 -27.45 -10.27 0.26
N CYS A 309 -27.03 -11.13 1.19
CA CYS A 309 -26.31 -12.35 0.86
C CYS A 309 -27.30 -13.42 0.36
N PRO A 310 -27.15 -13.93 -0.89
CA PRO A 310 -28.05 -14.94 -1.44
C PRO A 310 -27.93 -16.31 -0.76
N VAL A 311 -26.89 -16.49 0.05
CA VAL A 311 -26.54 -17.73 0.75
C VAL A 311 -26.40 -17.50 2.27
N ALA A 312 -27.15 -16.53 2.80
CA ALA A 312 -27.19 -16.24 4.23
C ALA A 312 -27.73 -17.43 5.02
N MET A 313 -27.14 -17.67 6.20
CA MET A 313 -27.60 -18.64 7.19
C MET A 313 -28.10 -17.88 8.43
N ASP A 314 -28.94 -18.49 9.27
CA ASP A 314 -29.48 -17.84 10.48
C ASP A 314 -28.38 -17.31 11.39
N GLU A 315 -27.27 -18.05 11.52
CA GLU A 315 -26.09 -17.69 12.29
C GLU A 315 -25.42 -16.39 11.81
N CYS A 316 -25.59 -16.02 10.53
CA CYS A 316 -25.04 -14.78 9.98
C CYS A 316 -25.67 -13.52 10.59
N THR A 317 -26.88 -13.61 11.16
CA THR A 317 -27.60 -12.47 11.75
C THR A 317 -27.02 -12.05 13.10
N SER A 318 -26.39 -12.98 13.83
CA SER A 318 -25.91 -12.78 15.20
C SER A 318 -24.38 -12.87 15.31
N THR A 319 -23.71 -13.53 14.36
CA THR A 319 -22.27 -13.76 14.41
C THR A 319 -21.49 -12.75 13.58
N THR A 320 -20.69 -11.91 14.23
CA THR A 320 -19.69 -11.08 13.55
C THR A 320 -18.56 -11.96 13.03
N VAL A 321 -18.23 -11.83 11.75
CA VAL A 321 -17.16 -12.59 11.12
C VAL A 321 -15.97 -11.66 10.87
N GLU A 322 -14.82 -12.02 11.42
CA GLU A 322 -13.52 -11.41 11.07
C GLU A 322 -12.86 -12.22 9.95
N LEU A 323 -11.82 -11.67 9.32
CA LEU A 323 -11.04 -12.37 8.30
C LEU A 323 -10.48 -13.70 8.86
N ARG A 324 -10.78 -14.81 8.19
CA ARG A 324 -10.27 -16.16 8.48
C ARG A 324 -9.42 -16.62 7.31
N ALA A 325 -8.36 -17.38 7.58
CA ALA A 325 -7.53 -17.96 6.52
C ALA A 325 -8.35 -18.97 5.71
N VAL A 326 -8.45 -18.72 4.40
CA VAL A 326 -8.82 -19.70 3.37
C VAL A 326 -7.61 -20.58 3.09
N ARG A 327 -6.43 -19.94 3.04
CA ARG A 327 -5.08 -20.52 2.95
C ARG A 327 -4.06 -19.46 3.43
N HIS A 328 -2.76 -19.73 3.32
CA HIS A 328 -1.71 -18.88 3.91
C HIS A 328 -1.72 -17.40 3.47
N ASP A 329 -2.02 -17.12 2.21
CA ASP A 329 -1.98 -15.80 1.55
C ASP A 329 -3.38 -15.25 1.25
N TRP A 330 -4.44 -15.90 1.71
CA TRP A 330 -5.81 -15.55 1.34
C TRP A 330 -6.76 -15.73 2.51
N GLN A 331 -7.51 -14.66 2.81
CA GLN A 331 -8.43 -14.59 3.92
C GLN A 331 -9.80 -14.08 3.48
N ALA A 332 -10.86 -14.58 4.10
CA ALA A 332 -12.22 -14.12 3.87
C ALA A 332 -13.05 -14.13 5.18
N ALA A 333 -13.92 -13.14 5.33
CA ALA A 333 -14.78 -12.95 6.50
C ALA A 333 -16.17 -13.58 6.27
N CYS A 334 -16.22 -14.88 6.02
CA CYS A 334 -17.48 -15.62 5.80
C CYS A 334 -17.60 -16.84 6.73
N LEU A 335 -18.80 -17.12 7.25
CA LEU A 335 -19.05 -18.32 8.05
C LEU A 335 -18.91 -19.61 7.24
N ARG A 336 -19.05 -19.55 5.92
CA ARG A 336 -18.90 -20.70 5.01
C ARG A 336 -17.44 -21.05 4.71
N VAL A 337 -16.49 -20.21 5.12
CA VAL A 337 -15.06 -20.50 5.00
C VAL A 337 -14.67 -21.36 6.19
N GLU A 338 -14.32 -22.61 5.92
CA GLU A 338 -13.71 -23.50 6.89
C GLU A 338 -12.31 -22.95 7.19
N ALA A 339 -12.11 -22.46 8.41
CA ALA A 339 -10.79 -21.99 8.81
C ALA A 339 -9.84 -23.19 8.89
N GLU A 340 -8.70 -23.12 8.19
CA GLU A 340 -7.60 -24.03 8.51
C GLU A 340 -7.26 -23.86 10.01
N PRO A 341 -7.10 -24.96 10.78
CA PRO A 341 -6.73 -24.86 12.18
C PRO A 341 -5.39 -24.12 12.26
N THR A 342 -5.44 -22.89 12.79
CA THR A 342 -4.26 -22.06 12.99
C THR A 342 -3.33 -22.84 13.91
N GLN A 343 -2.22 -23.37 13.38
CA GLN A 343 -1.20 -23.97 14.23
C GLN A 343 -0.73 -22.88 15.19
N PRO A 344 -0.78 -23.10 16.52
CA PRO A 344 -0.25 -22.14 17.46
C PRO A 344 1.23 -21.88 17.11
N PRO A 345 1.72 -20.63 17.24
CA PRO A 345 3.11 -20.33 16.95
C PRO A 345 3.99 -21.32 17.71
N ALA A 346 4.88 -22.01 16.97
CA ALA A 346 5.79 -22.97 17.54
C ALA A 346 6.49 -22.31 18.73
N ALA A 347 6.27 -22.87 19.92
CA ALA A 347 6.90 -22.39 21.14
C ALA A 347 8.42 -22.39 20.90
N THR A 348 9.02 -21.20 20.92
CA THR A 348 10.47 -21.04 20.95
C THR A 348 10.99 -21.91 22.10
N PRO A 349 11.99 -22.79 21.88
CA PRO A 349 12.53 -23.59 22.96
C PRO A 349 13.04 -22.64 24.04
N SER A 350 12.40 -22.68 25.20
CA SER A 350 12.80 -21.97 26.40
C SER A 350 14.21 -22.43 26.76
N ALA A 351 15.18 -21.53 26.60
CA ALA A 351 16.52 -21.70 27.14
C ALA A 351 16.46 -21.67 28.68
N LEU A 352 16.17 -22.83 29.26
CA LEU A 352 16.35 -23.10 30.67
C LEU A 352 17.79 -23.58 30.91
N GLY A 353 18.54 -22.77 31.67
CA GLY A 353 19.62 -23.29 32.51
C GLY A 353 21.01 -22.70 32.27
N VAL A 354 21.25 -21.45 32.68
CA VAL A 354 22.60 -21.02 33.08
C VAL A 354 22.61 -20.88 34.60
N ALA A 355 23.21 -21.88 35.27
CA ALA A 355 23.55 -21.82 36.68
C ALA A 355 24.85 -21.01 36.86
N ALA A 356 24.89 -20.21 37.91
CA ALA A 356 25.98 -19.29 38.24
C ALA A 356 27.11 -19.95 39.06
N GLY A 357 28.37 -19.68 38.66
CA GLY A 357 29.60 -19.55 39.49
C GLY A 357 30.14 -20.79 40.26
N PRO A 358 31.44 -20.84 40.66
CA PRO A 358 32.27 -19.67 40.99
C PRO A 358 33.71 -19.60 40.43
N ASP A 359 34.17 -18.36 40.42
CA ASP A 359 35.49 -17.72 40.55
C ASP A 359 36.87 -18.43 40.54
N ALA A 360 37.83 -17.58 40.14
CA ALA A 360 39.24 -17.48 40.56
C ALA A 360 40.34 -18.37 39.94
N ARG A 361 41.17 -17.68 39.12
CA ARG A 361 42.64 -17.61 39.19
C ARG A 361 43.36 -18.74 39.93
N GLU A 362 44.14 -19.56 39.23
CA GLU A 362 45.51 -19.98 39.60
C GLU A 362 46.07 -21.04 38.64
N ARG A 363 47.39 -20.93 38.35
CA ARG A 363 48.29 -21.83 37.60
C ARG A 363 48.33 -21.53 36.09
N ASP A 364 49.30 -20.85 35.50
CA ASP A 364 50.74 -20.70 35.80
C ASP A 364 51.40 -21.99 36.26
N ALA A 365 51.55 -22.94 35.33
CA ALA A 365 52.62 -23.94 35.29
C ALA A 365 52.45 -24.81 34.03
N ARG A 366 52.97 -24.34 32.90
CA ARG A 366 53.53 -25.15 31.80
C ARG A 366 54.21 -24.23 30.78
N ALA A 367 55.20 -23.51 31.29
CA ALA A 367 56.38 -23.22 30.50
C ALA A 367 57.15 -24.54 30.29
N GLN A 368 57.99 -24.54 29.26
CA GLN A 368 59.01 -25.54 28.93
C GLN A 368 58.50 -26.76 28.14
N GLU A 369 58.42 -26.59 26.82
CA GLU A 369 59.32 -27.27 25.88
C GLU A 369 58.86 -26.96 24.44
N ARG A 370 59.57 -26.03 23.81
CA ARG A 370 59.94 -25.95 22.38
C ARG A 370 60.25 -24.50 22.05
N ASP A 371 61.36 -24.05 22.64
CA ASP A 371 62.17 -22.99 22.07
C ASP A 371 63.01 -23.56 20.92
N ALA A 372 63.49 -22.66 20.07
CA ALA A 372 64.61 -22.76 19.13
C ALA A 372 64.28 -22.75 17.61
N GLY A 373 64.50 -21.54 17.05
CA GLY A 373 64.95 -21.31 15.67
C GLY A 373 63.90 -20.66 14.79
N SER A 374 64.06 -19.44 14.26
CA SER A 374 65.25 -18.59 14.12
C SER A 374 64.81 -17.22 13.61
N GLN A 375 65.50 -16.21 14.13
CA GLN A 375 65.41 -14.78 13.87
C GLN A 375 65.85 -14.35 12.45
N GLU A 376 65.31 -13.19 12.06
CA GLU A 376 65.96 -12.06 11.37
C GLU A 376 66.19 -12.03 9.85
N ARG A 377 65.58 -10.99 9.24
CA ARG A 377 66.12 -9.94 8.33
C ARG A 377 64.97 -9.50 7.40
N GLY A 378 64.69 -8.23 7.11
CA GLY A 378 65.30 -6.95 7.43
C GLY A 378 64.47 -5.87 6.70
N ALA A 379 64.43 -4.67 7.27
CA ALA A 379 63.84 -3.49 6.66
C ALA A 379 64.64 -3.04 5.42
N GLY A 380 63.95 -2.47 4.43
CA GLY A 380 64.55 -1.94 3.21
C GLY A 380 63.58 -1.03 2.45
N ASP A 381 63.60 0.24 2.85
CA ASP A 381 62.96 1.40 2.24
C ASP A 381 63.60 1.72 0.86
N LEU A 382 62.82 1.96 -0.21
CA LEU A 382 63.26 2.87 -1.29
C LEU A 382 62.12 3.39 -2.20
N ARG A 383 62.23 4.71 -2.42
CA ARG A 383 61.42 5.66 -3.18
C ARG A 383 61.38 5.46 -4.71
N VAL A 384 60.24 5.89 -5.28
CA VAL A 384 60.03 6.78 -6.44
C VAL A 384 60.74 6.47 -7.77
N ARG A 385 59.94 6.30 -8.84
CA ARG A 385 60.06 7.07 -10.09
C ARG A 385 58.80 7.00 -10.96
N ALA A 386 58.34 8.17 -11.37
CA ALA A 386 57.42 8.41 -12.47
C ALA A 386 58.19 8.35 -13.80
N THR A 387 57.53 7.88 -14.86
CA THR A 387 57.75 8.31 -16.25
C THR A 387 56.45 8.16 -17.04
N SER A 388 56.08 9.27 -17.66
CA SER A 388 55.19 9.46 -18.80
C SER A 388 55.70 8.80 -20.08
N GLU A 389 54.79 8.58 -21.05
CA GLU A 389 54.89 8.58 -22.53
C GLU A 389 53.83 7.57 -23.06
N ASP A 390 52.70 8.04 -23.61
CA ASP A 390 52.46 8.36 -25.03
C ASP A 390 52.88 7.24 -25.99
N ASP A 391 51.92 6.54 -26.61
CA ASP A 391 51.71 6.60 -28.07
C ASP A 391 50.48 5.77 -28.54
N THR A 392 49.82 6.30 -29.58
CA THR A 392 48.76 5.76 -30.46
C THR A 392 47.30 5.60 -30.00
#